data_AF-A0A8T4P4I6-F1
#
_entry.id   AF-A0A8T4P4I6-F1
#
_cell.length_a   1.000
_cell.length_b   1.000
_cell.length_c   1.000
_cell.angle_alpha   90.00
_cell.angle_beta   90.00
_cell.angle_gamma   90.00
#
_symmetry.space_group_name_H-M   'P 1'
#
loop_
_entity.id
_entity.type
_entity.pdbx_description
1 polymer ?
#
loop_
_entity_poly.entity_id
_entity_poly.type
_entity_poly.pdbx_seq_one_letter_code
_entity_poly.pdbx_strand_id
1 'polypeptide(L)' 'MTRCPYCGRNLNETERYCWFCEQDVSKIIDEGEKPKTDLPKSSDRSLLDDVKGLFKKIKPKFRK' A
#
# COMPACT_ATOMS: atom_id res chain seq x y z
N MET A 1 -12.16 15.98 7.40
CA MET A 1 -13.27 15.29 8.07
C MET A 1 -13.83 14.22 7.14
N THR A 2 -13.74 12.96 7.55
CA THR A 2 -14.23 11.81 6.77
C THR A 2 -15.55 11.34 7.38
N ARG A 3 -16.53 10.97 6.55
CA ARG A 3 -17.79 10.38 7.04
C ARG A 3 -17.72 8.87 6.98
N CYS A 4 -18.19 8.20 8.03
CA CYS A 4 -18.33 6.75 8.03
C CYS A 4 -19.36 6.35 6.96
N PRO A 5 -19.01 5.47 5.99
CA PRO A 5 -19.95 5.06 4.94
C PRO A 5 -21.07 4.15 5.45
N TYR A 6 -20.91 3.56 6.64
CA TYR A 6 -21.90 2.65 7.22
C TYR A 6 -22.97 3.37 8.03
N CYS A 7 -22.59 4.35 8.86
CA CYS A 7 -23.51 5.04 9.77
C CYS A 7 -23.65 6.54 9.52
N GLY A 8 -22.86 7.13 8.61
CA GLY A 8 -22.92 8.55 8.28
C GLY A 8 -22.34 9.51 9.31
N ARG A 9 -21.83 9.00 10.45
CA ARG A 9 -21.17 9.81 11.50
C ARG A 9 -19.85 10.39 10.99
N ASN A 10 -19.49 11.55 11.52
CA ASN A 10 -18.19 12.15 11.26
C ASN A 10 -17.09 11.39 12.04
N LEU A 11 -15.99 11.10 11.35
CA LEU A 11 -14.79 10.47 11.88
C LEU A 11 -13.59 11.40 11.70
N ASN A 12 -12.59 11.24 12.55
CA ASN A 12 -11.29 11.84 12.34
C ASN A 12 -10.61 11.22 11.12
N GLU A 13 -9.75 11.99 10.45
CA GLU A 13 -9.05 11.53 9.23
C GLU A 13 -8.08 10.38 9.49
N THR A 14 -7.54 10.27 10.71
CA THR A 14 -6.62 9.21 11.13
C THR A 14 -7.34 7.98 11.70
N GLU A 15 -8.67 8.04 11.85
CA GLU A 15 -9.43 7.04 12.56
C GLU A 15 -9.77 5.85 11.65
N ARG A 16 -9.15 4.71 11.96
CA ARG A 16 -9.29 3.47 11.18
C ARG A 16 -10.50 2.62 11.59
N TYR A 17 -11.18 2.99 12.66
CA TYR A 17 -12.29 2.24 13.22
C TYR A 17 -13.42 3.19 13.67
N CYS A 18 -14.66 2.88 13.31
CA CYS A 18 -15.80 3.69 13.72
C CYS A 18 -16.34 3.21 15.08
N TRP A 19 -16.12 3.97 16.15
CA TRP A 19 -16.64 3.65 17.49
C TRP A 19 -18.17 3.76 17.63
N PHE A 20 -18.88 4.30 16.64
CA PHE A 20 -20.34 4.45 16.68
C PHE A 20 -21.09 3.25 16.13
N CYS A 21 -20.58 2.64 15.06
CA CYS A 21 -21.19 1.48 14.41
C CYS A 21 -20.29 0.25 14.39
N GLU A 22 -19.16 0.33 15.08
CA GLU A 22 -18.21 -0.76 15.32
C GLU A 22 -17.65 -1.39 14.03
N GLN A 23 -17.61 -0.62 12.95
CA GLN A 23 -17.10 -1.07 11.65
C GLN A 23 -15.66 -0.62 11.42
N ASP A 24 -14.90 -1.50 10.77
CA ASP A 24 -13.57 -1.18 10.27
C ASP A 24 -13.68 -0.28 9.03
N VAL A 25 -13.02 0.88 9.09
CA VAL A 25 -12.97 1.86 7.99
C VAL A 25 -11.55 2.03 7.45
N SER A 26 -10.60 1.23 7.95
CA SER A 26 -9.18 1.35 7.64
C SER A 26 -8.88 1.42 6.15
N LYS A 27 -9.46 0.47 5.40
CA LYS A 27 -9.30 0.35 3.94
C LYS A 27 -9.69 1.60 3.17
N ILE A 28 -10.73 2.30 3.62
CA ILE A 28 -11.26 3.50 2.95
C ILE A 28 -10.32 4.68 3.16
N ILE A 29 -9.78 4.81 4.37
CA ILE A 29 -8.82 5.86 4.72
C ILE A 29 -7.49 5.61 4.00
N ASP A 30 -6.95 4.39 4.06
CA ASP A 30 -5.68 4.03 3.40
C ASP A 30 -5.73 4.19 1.88
N GLU A 31 -6.87 3.90 1.24
CA GLU A 31 -6.99 4.07 -0.21
C GLU A 31 -6.90 5.55 -0.62
N GLY A 32 -7.44 6.46 0.19
CA GLY A 32 -7.33 7.90 -0.03
C GLY A 32 -5.93 8.47 0.23
N GLU A 33 -5.18 7.86 1.18
CA GLU A 33 -3.84 8.32 1.57
C GLU A 33 -2.73 7.77 0.69
N LYS A 34 -3.01 6.74 -0.14
CA LYS A 34 -2.01 6.20 -1.06
C LYS A 34 -1.46 7.32 -1.94
N PRO A 35 -0.15 7.62 -1.87
CA PRO A 35 0.45 8.56 -2.80
C PRO A 35 0.17 7.98 -4.19
N LYS A 36 -0.49 8.78 -5.03
CA LYS A 36 -0.60 8.50 -6.46
C LYS A 36 0.81 8.62 -7.01
N THR A 37 1.58 7.55 -6.87
CA THR A 37 2.76 7.39 -7.69
C THR A 37 2.23 7.26 -9.11
N ASP A 38 2.46 8.29 -9.92
CA ASP A 38 2.52 8.19 -11.38
C ASP A 38 3.70 7.26 -11.75
N LEU A 39 3.69 6.02 -11.26
CA LEU A 39 4.49 4.97 -11.84
C LEU A 39 3.69 4.47 -13.06
N PRO A 40 4.29 4.46 -14.25
CA PRO A 40 3.65 3.86 -15.41
C PRO A 40 3.31 2.40 -15.05
N LYS A 41 2.05 2.02 -15.24
CA LYS A 41 1.55 0.63 -15.16
C LYS A 41 2.13 -0.25 -16.29
N SER A 42 3.37 -0.04 -16.74
CA SER A 42 4.04 -0.99 -17.62
C SER A 42 4.69 -2.04 -16.73
N SER A 43 3.98 -3.17 -16.63
CA SER A 43 4.49 -4.42 -16.11
C SER A 43 5.57 -4.96 -17.04
N ASP A 44 6.73 -4.31 -17.10
CA ASP A 44 7.91 -4.84 -17.76
C ASP A 44 8.54 -5.88 -16.83
N ARG A 45 7.95 -7.08 -16.86
CA ARG A 45 8.53 -8.29 -16.22
C ARG A 45 10.00 -8.47 -16.60
N SER A 46 10.41 -7.97 -17.77
CA SER A 46 11.79 -8.00 -18.24
C SER A 46 12.77 -7.33 -17.27
N LEU A 47 12.45 -6.13 -16.75
CA LEU A 47 13.37 -5.37 -15.90
C LEU A 47 13.62 -6.04 -14.55
N LEU A 48 12.63 -6.76 -14.01
CA LEU A 48 12.81 -7.55 -12.79
C LEU A 48 13.70 -8.78 -13.02
N ASP A 49 13.62 -9.41 -14.19
CA ASP A 49 14.48 -10.54 -14.55
C ASP A 49 15.94 -10.11 -14.72
N ASP A 50 16.20 -8.92 -15.28
CA ASP A 50 17.54 -8.32 -15.39
C ASP A 50 18.19 -8.05 -14.02
N VAL A 51 17.44 -7.47 -13.08
CA VAL A 51 17.94 -7.18 -11.71
C VAL A 51 18.23 -8.49 -10.94
N LYS A 52 17.40 -9.52 -11.14
CA LYS A 52 17.56 -10.83 -10.48
C LYS A 52 18.81 -11.57 -10.98
N GLY A 53 19.13 -11.45 -12.27
CA GLY A 53 20.37 -11.96 -12.87
C GLY A 53 21.62 -11.30 -12.28
N LEU A 54 21.57 -9.97 -12.08
CA LEU A 54 22.67 -9.20 -11.51
C LEU A 54 22.93 -9.59 -10.04
N PHE A 55 21.89 -9.72 -9.22
CA PHE A 55 22.01 -10.16 -7.82
C PHE A 55 22.57 -11.58 -7.67
N LYS A 56 22.26 -12.48 -8.62
CA LYS A 56 22.82 -13.84 -8.64
C LYS A 56 24.32 -13.82 -8.93
N LYS A 57 24.80 -12.87 -9.74
CA LYS A 57 26.22 -12.69 -10.09
C LYS A 57 27.03 -12.00 -8.99
N ILE A 58 26.38 -11.16 -8.15
CA ILE A 58 27.00 -10.47 -7.01
C ILE A 58 27.11 -11.37 -5.76
N LYS A 59 26.55 -12.58 -5.77
CA LYS A 59 26.52 -13.49 -4.61
C LYS A 59 27.76 -14.38 -4.33
N PRO A 60 29.00 -14.21 -4.86
CA PRO A 60 30.09 -15.13 -4.49
C PRO A 60 30.95 -14.56 -3.36
N LYS A 61 30.42 -14.42 -2.12
CA LYS A 61 31.29 -14.41 -0.90
C LYS A 61 30.62 -14.39 0.48
N PHE A 62 29.31 -14.62 0.60
CA PHE A 62 28.64 -14.69 1.92
C PHE A 62 28.35 -16.12 2.37
N ARG A 63 29.29 -17.03 2.15
CA ARG A 63 29.40 -18.28 2.93
C ARG A 63 30.78 -18.28 3.56
N LYS A 64 30.81 -18.18 4.89
CA LYS A 64 31.98 -18.47 5.74
C LYS A 64 32.45 -19.89 5.51
#